data_AF-A0A351F8L7-F1
#
_entry.id   AF-A0A351F8L7-F1
#
_cell.length_a   1.000
_cell.length_b   1.000
_cell.length_c   1.000
_cell.angle_alpha   90.00
_cell.angle_beta   90.00
_cell.angle_gamma   90.00
#
_symmetry.space_group_name_H-M   'P 1'
#
loop_
_entity.id
_entity.type
_entity.pdbx_description
1 polymer ?
#
loop_
_entity_poly.entity_id
_entity_poly.type
_entity_poly.pdbx_seq_one_letter_code
_entity_poly.pdbx_strand_id
1 'polypeptide(L)' 'SGSLDPSHVLLALGLPHEIAHGSLRLSLCEYNTEEEIDYIIEELPKIVSMLRDMSPVWERIMKGEDYYAVQ' A
#
# COMPACT_ATOMS: atom_id res chain seq x y z
N SER A 1 -2.25 10.86 12.77
CA SER A 1 -1.62 9.54 13.03
C SER A 1 -0.20 9.63 12.53
N GLY A 2 0.71 10.10 13.37
CA GLY A 2 2.04 10.56 12.93
C GLY A 2 3.17 9.88 13.68
N SER A 3 3.14 8.55 13.76
CA SER A 3 4.38 7.79 13.95
C SER A 3 4.85 7.30 12.60
N LEU A 4 6.16 7.28 12.37
CA LEU A 4 6.75 6.59 11.23
C LEU A 4 6.61 5.07 11.37
N ASP A 5 6.32 4.56 12.57
CA ASP A 5 6.16 3.12 12.82
C ASP A 5 4.96 2.52 12.05
N PRO A 6 5.08 1.27 11.58
CA PRO A 6 3.98 0.60 10.90
C PRO A 6 2.84 0.26 11.86
N SER A 7 1.68 -0.02 11.30
CA SER A 7 0.48 -0.35 12.07
C SER A 7 0.70 -1.57 12.97
N HIS A 8 0.58 -1.39 14.29
CA HIS A 8 0.63 -2.47 15.27
C HIS A 8 -0.41 -3.57 15.01
N VAL A 9 -1.56 -3.23 14.40
CA VAL A 9 -2.59 -4.21 14.00
C VAL A 9 -2.09 -5.07 12.85
N LEU A 10 -1.49 -4.47 11.81
CA LEU A 10 -0.97 -5.21 10.66
C LEU A 10 0.19 -6.11 11.06
N LEU A 11 1.06 -5.63 11.95
CA LEU A 11 2.11 -6.46 12.55
C LEU A 11 1.54 -7.62 13.36
N ALA A 12 0.48 -7.40 14.14
CA ALA A 12 -0.18 -8.45 14.92
C ALA A 12 -0.87 -9.51 14.04
N LEU A 13 -1.29 -9.15 12.82
CA LEU A 13 -1.76 -10.10 11.80
C LEU A 13 -0.62 -10.91 11.16
N GLY A 14 0.63 -10.66 11.54
CA GLY A 14 1.81 -11.35 11.01
C GLY A 14 2.36 -10.75 9.71
N LEU A 15 1.91 -9.56 9.32
CA LEU A 15 2.46 -8.90 8.13
C LEU A 15 3.89 -8.42 8.40
N PRO A 16 4.83 -8.66 7.46
CA PRO A 16 6.17 -8.12 7.54
C PRO A 16 6.18 -6.60 7.64
N HIS A 17 7.24 -6.07 8.25
CA HIS A 17 7.37 -4.63 8.54
C HIS A 17 7.25 -3.79 7.26
N GLU A 18 7.96 -4.17 6.19
CA GLU A 18 7.89 -3.49 4.89
C GLU A 18 6.48 -3.48 4.27
N ILE A 19 5.70 -4.56 4.44
CA ILE A 19 4.31 -4.62 3.94
C ILE A 19 3.39 -3.76 4.80
N ALA A 20 3.55 -3.81 6.12
CA ALA A 20 2.77 -3.00 7.05
C ALA A 20 3.03 -1.50 6.86
N HIS A 21 4.26 -1.09 6.50
CA HIS A 21 4.60 0.29 6.18
C HIS A 21 3.99 0.80 4.88
N GLY A 22 3.91 -0.05 3.85
CA GLY A 22 3.34 0.30 2.54
C GLY A 22 1.81 0.30 2.50
N SER A 23 1.13 0.08 3.64
CA SER A 23 -0.31 -0.08 3.70
C SER A 23 -1.06 1.26 3.72
N LEU A 24 -2.11 1.37 2.88
CA LEU A 24 -2.99 2.53 2.80
C LEU A 24 -4.41 2.14 3.25
N ARG A 25 -5.00 2.95 4.14
CA ARG A 25 -6.40 2.80 4.56
C ARG A 25 -7.23 3.96 4.02
N LEU A 26 -8.19 3.65 3.16
CA LEU A 26 -9.21 4.58 2.70
C LEU A 26 -10.50 4.34 3.48
N SER A 27 -11.06 5.38 4.06
CA SER A 27 -12.32 5.33 4.81
C SER A 27 -13.30 6.29 4.15
N LEU A 28 -14.40 5.73 3.65
CA LEU A 28 -15.44 6.49 2.97
C LEU A 28 -16.58 6.82 3.95
N CYS A 29 -17.28 7.92 3.71
CA CYS A 29 -18.44 8.36 4.46
C CYS A 29 -19.49 9.02 3.54
N GLU A 30 -20.62 9.41 4.11
CA GLU A 30 -21.75 10.05 3.42
C GLU A 30 -21.44 11.39 2.73
N TYR A 31 -20.27 11.99 3.00
CA TYR A 31 -19.83 13.23 2.37
C TYR A 31 -18.97 13.00 1.13
N ASN A 32 -18.59 11.76 0.82
CA ASN A 32 -17.82 11.48 -0.38
C ASN A 32 -18.70 11.54 -1.63
N THR A 33 -18.13 12.04 -2.73
CA THR A 33 -18.83 12.11 -4.02
C THR A 33 -18.32 11.04 -4.98
N GLU A 34 -19.10 10.69 -5.99
CA GLU A 34 -18.70 9.71 -7.01
C GLU A 34 -17.43 10.20 -7.75
N GLU A 35 -17.33 11.50 -8.03
CA GLU A 35 -16.18 12.09 -8.71
C GLU A 35 -14.88 11.95 -7.90
N GLU A 36 -14.94 12.05 -6.57
CA GLU A 36 -13.79 11.81 -5.70
C GLU A 36 -13.32 10.35 -5.78
N ILE A 37 -14.26 9.40 -5.84
CA ILE A 37 -13.96 7.98 -5.97
C ILE A 37 -13.35 7.69 -7.33
N ASP A 38 -13.94 8.22 -8.41
CA ASP A 38 -13.43 8.07 -9.77
C ASP A 38 -12.00 8.61 -9.89
N TYR A 39 -11.72 9.77 -9.28
CA TYR A 39 -10.38 10.33 -9.21
C TYR A 39 -9.39 9.40 -8.51
N ILE A 40 -9.77 8.80 -7.37
CA ILE A 40 -8.89 7.85 -6.65
C ILE A 40 -8.62 6.62 -7.52
N ILE A 41 -9.64 6.07 -8.17
CA ILE A 41 -9.52 4.89 -9.04
C ILE A 41 -8.61 5.18 -10.23
N GLU A 42 -8.65 6.39 -10.78
CA GLU A 42 -7.80 6.79 -11.90
C GLU A 42 -6.34 7.03 -11.47
N GLU A 43 -6.12 7.77 -10.38
CA GLU A 43 -4.78 8.25 -10.03
C GLU A 43 -3.97 7.27 -9.17
N LEU A 44 -4.62 6.54 -8.25
CA LEU A 44 -3.91 5.66 -7.31
C LEU A 44 -3.09 4.58 -8.03
N PRO A 45 -3.60 3.89 -9.09
CA PRO A 45 -2.80 2.92 -9.83
C PRO A 45 -1.58 3.54 -10.51
N LYS A 46 -1.70 4.77 -11.04
CA LYS A 46 -0.60 5.50 -11.69
C LYS A 46 0.52 5.78 -10.69
N ILE A 47 0.15 6.28 -9.50
CA ILE A 47 1.10 6.56 -8.41
C ILE A 47 1.78 5.27 -7.94
N VAL A 48 1.01 4.19 -7.72
CA VAL A 48 1.56 2.89 -7.31
C VAL A 48 2.54 2.35 -8.35
N SER A 49 2.24 2.47 -9.64
CA SER A 49 3.15 2.08 -10.72
C SER A 49 4.45 2.86 -10.65
N MET A 50 4.38 4.19 -10.60
CA MET A 50 5.56 5.05 -10.51
C MET A 50 6.45 4.70 -9.31
N LEU A 51 5.85 4.47 -8.13
CA LEU A 51 6.60 4.09 -6.93
C LEU A 51 7.26 2.71 -7.06
N ARG A 52 6.59 1.77 -7.73
CA ARG A 52 7.12 0.43 -8.01
C ARG A 52 8.28 0.47 -9.00
N ASP A 53 8.19 1.29 -10.03
CA ASP A 53 9.25 1.46 -11.04
C ASP A 53 10.54 2.05 -10.44
N MET A 54 10.43 2.79 -9.34
CA MET A 54 11.57 3.36 -8.62
C MET A 54 12.05 2.50 -7.44
N SER A 55 11.37 1.40 -7.11
CA SER A 55 11.59 0.66 -5.88
C SER A 55 12.51 -0.54 -6.09
N PRO A 56 13.73 -0.55 -5.51
CA PRO A 56 14.60 -1.73 -5.53
C PRO A 56 13.96 -2.93 -4.83
N VAL A 57 13.07 -2.69 -3.85
CA VAL A 57 12.35 -3.76 -3.16
C VAL A 57 11.37 -4.44 -4.11
N TRP A 58 10.65 -3.66 -4.93
CA TRP A 58 9.75 -4.21 -5.93
C TRP A 58 10.49 -5.03 -7.00
N GLU A 59 11.65 -4.55 -7.45
CA GLU A 59 12.51 -5.32 -8.38
C GLU A 59 12.92 -6.69 -7.83
N ARG A 60 13.32 -6.77 -6.56
CA ARG A 60 13.69 -8.04 -5.91
C ARG A 60 12.50 -9.01 -5.82
N ILE A 61 11.31 -8.49 -5.49
CA ILE A 61 10.07 -9.28 -5.49
C ILE A 61 9.80 -9.85 -6.89
N MET A 62 9.92 -9.03 -7.95
CA MET A 62 9.70 -9.49 -9.33
C MET A 62 10.73 -10.53 -9.79
N LYS A 63 11.95 -10.49 -9.26
CA LYS A 63 12.99 -11.50 -9.48
C LYS A 63 12.81 -12.77 -8.65
N GLY A 64 11.83 -12.80 -7.73
CA GLY A 64 11.62 -13.91 -6.80
C GLY A 64 12.70 -14.03 -5.73
N GLU A 65 13.43 -12.95 -5.45
CA GLU A 65 14.48 -12.92 -4.42
C GLU A 65 13.88 -12.70 -3.03
N ASP A 66 12.77 -11.97 -2.95
CA ASP A 66 11.98 -11.74 -1.73
C ASP A 66 10.57 -12.33 -1.90
N TYR A 67 10.08 -13.07 -0.89
CA TYR A 67 8.74 -13.63 -0.86
C TYR A 67 7.96 -13.10 0.33
N TYR A 68 6.94 -12.29 0.06
CA TYR A 68 5.89 -12.01 1.04
C TYR A 68 4.74 -12.95 0.72
N ALA A 69 4.46 -13.88 1.62
CA ALA A 69 3.36 -14.80 1.47
C ALA A 69 2.05 -14.01 1.41
N VAL A 70 1.55 -13.78 0.19
CA VAL A 70 0.11 -13.63 -0.02
C VAL A 70 -0.40 -15.06 0.06
N GLN A 71 -0.69 -15.53 1.27
CA GLN A 71 -1.41 -16.78 1.46
C GLN A 71 -2.84 -16.64 0.95
#